data_AF-A0A9W8DDG4-F1
#
_entry.id   AF-A0A9W8DDG4-F1
#
_cell.length_a   1.000
_cell.length_b   1.000
_cell.length_c   1.000
_cell.angle_alpha   90.00
_cell.angle_beta   90.00
_cell.angle_gamma   90.00
#
_symmetry.space_group_name_H-M   'P 1'
#
loop_
_entity.id
_entity.type
_entity.pdbx_description
1 polymer ?
#
loop_
_entity_poly.entity_id
_entity_poly.type
_entity_poly.pdbx_seq_one_letter_code
_entity_poly.pdbx_strand_id
1 'polypeptide(L)'
;MSTAESLAIGDQPQRQDMHYHQHPKAAPLDHEINISTAADYELADVVKVHPIYDPLNWPMFDFRYKYREYMAEFWGTFILIFFGDGVVASTTVNTTNAASGYLAITFGWGIGLAMALYCSMGISGGHLNPAVTFANAVFGKFSWRKVPGYILAQLLGAFVAAATLYGIYKDQFDVFDGGNRQLMGDKGTGGVWCTYAKEGNGKFFSAWSEIVNTAVLLFVIYSIGDDRLTPAKNHLPIAIGLLVFAIGNCTGWVTGYAINPARDFGPRVFSTILYGSEPFTYGGHYFWVPTFMPFVGAILGIFVYQFFILPEPKAKKE
;
A
#
# COMPACT_ATOMS: atom_id res chain seq x y z
N MET A 1 -15.61 -50.74 60.43
CA MET A 1 -16.42 -50.47 61.64
C MET A 1 -15.92 -49.15 62.19
N SER A 2 -16.63 -48.04 62.22
CA SER A 2 -18.04 -47.77 62.56
C SER A 2 -18.42 -46.40 61.95
N THR A 3 -19.32 -46.32 60.94
CA THR A 3 -20.77 -45.93 61.03
C THR A 3 -21.02 -44.51 61.55
N ALA A 4 -21.54 -43.58 60.73
CA ALA A 4 -22.96 -43.19 60.52
C ALA A 4 -23.52 -42.36 61.71
N GLU A 5 -24.15 -41.18 61.59
CA GLU A 5 -25.53 -40.83 61.15
C GLU A 5 -25.65 -39.27 61.27
N SER A 6 -26.24 -38.50 60.35
CA SER A 6 -27.66 -38.19 60.09
C SER A 6 -28.38 -37.21 61.06
N LEU A 7 -28.90 -36.12 60.45
CA LEU A 7 -30.18 -35.42 60.65
C LEU A 7 -30.37 -34.23 61.62
N ALA A 8 -31.29 -33.36 61.18
CA ALA A 8 -31.58 -31.97 61.57
C ALA A 8 -32.64 -31.83 62.70
N ILE A 9 -32.86 -30.57 63.15
CA ILE A 9 -34.16 -29.85 63.32
C ILE A 9 -34.10 -28.83 64.49
N GLY A 10 -34.66 -27.60 64.31
CA GLY A 10 -35.45 -26.94 65.38
C GLY A 10 -35.13 -25.48 65.84
N ASP A 11 -35.80 -24.51 65.20
CA ASP A 11 -36.49 -23.26 65.66
C ASP A 11 -36.03 -22.27 66.79
N GLN A 12 -35.98 -20.97 66.39
CA GLN A 12 -36.54 -19.68 66.98
C GLN A 12 -36.00 -19.14 68.34
N PRO A 13 -36.17 -17.83 68.75
CA PRO A 13 -37.00 -16.72 68.20
C PRO A 13 -36.41 -15.26 68.20
N GLN A 14 -37.14 -14.37 67.47
CA GLN A 14 -37.57 -12.97 67.74
C GLN A 14 -36.63 -11.71 67.87
N ARG A 15 -36.96 -10.77 66.96
CA ARG A 15 -36.87 -9.28 66.85
C ARG A 15 -36.53 -8.40 68.07
N GLN A 16 -35.79 -7.32 67.79
CA GLN A 16 -35.99 -5.99 68.40
C GLN A 16 -35.99 -4.87 67.33
N ASP A 17 -36.96 -3.96 67.49
CA ASP A 17 -37.36 -2.82 66.66
C ASP A 17 -36.38 -1.62 66.76
N MET A 18 -35.97 -1.00 65.64
CA MET A 18 -36.51 0.24 65.04
C MET A 18 -36.59 1.46 65.97
N HIS A 19 -35.58 2.34 65.87
CA HIS A 19 -35.70 3.77 66.17
C HIS A 19 -35.66 4.58 64.87
N TYR A 20 -36.75 5.32 64.61
CA TYR A 20 -36.88 6.29 63.52
C TYR A 20 -36.46 7.70 63.99
N HIS A 21 -35.58 8.34 63.22
CA HIS A 21 -35.69 9.72 62.69
C HIS A 21 -34.33 10.40 62.54
N GLN A 22 -33.88 10.57 61.29
CA GLN A 22 -33.96 11.83 60.55
C GLN A 22 -33.44 11.61 59.13
N HIS A 23 -34.20 12.02 58.10
CA HIS A 23 -33.77 12.01 56.70
C HIS A 23 -32.79 13.16 56.43
N PRO A 24 -31.62 12.90 55.83
CA PRO A 24 -30.93 13.88 55.00
C PRO A 24 -31.36 13.73 53.54
N LYS A 25 -31.46 14.86 52.86
CA LYS A 25 -31.94 15.05 51.48
C LYS A 25 -31.20 14.16 50.47
N ALA A 26 -31.95 13.66 49.47
CA ALA A 26 -31.41 12.95 48.33
C ALA A 26 -30.32 13.78 47.62
N ALA A 27 -29.14 13.19 47.41
CA ALA A 27 -28.14 13.71 46.49
C ALA A 27 -28.66 13.55 45.05
N PRO A 28 -28.41 14.50 44.13
CA PRO A 28 -28.73 14.30 42.73
C PRO A 28 -27.93 13.12 42.20
N LEU A 29 -28.60 12.22 41.47
CA LEU A 29 -27.94 11.19 40.66
C LEU A 29 -27.51 11.85 39.34
N ASP A 30 -26.32 12.43 39.31
CA ASP A 30 -25.61 12.84 38.11
C ASP A 30 -24.81 11.66 37.54
N HIS A 31 -25.53 10.61 37.11
CA HIS A 31 -24.97 9.63 36.18
C HIS A 31 -25.14 10.16 34.74
N GLU A 32 -24.37 11.19 34.38
CA GLU A 32 -23.92 11.32 33.00
C GLU A 32 -22.81 10.30 32.80
N ILE A 33 -23.17 9.11 32.33
CA ILE A 33 -22.20 8.24 31.67
C ILE A 33 -21.74 9.03 30.45
N ASN A 34 -20.55 9.59 30.53
CA ASN A 34 -19.94 10.30 29.43
C ASN A 34 -19.53 9.26 28.37
N ILE A 35 -20.45 8.97 27.44
CA ILE A 35 -20.27 7.97 26.36
C ILE A 35 -19.12 8.38 25.42
N SER A 36 -18.66 9.64 25.48
CA SER A 36 -17.53 10.11 24.66
C SER A 36 -16.16 9.62 25.13
N THR A 37 -15.94 9.38 26.43
CA THR A 37 -14.61 9.01 26.93
C THR A 37 -14.35 7.50 26.90
N ALA A 38 -15.38 6.65 26.93
CA ALA A 38 -15.17 5.20 26.86
C ALA A 38 -14.85 4.71 25.42
N ALA A 39 -15.49 5.30 24.41
CA ALA A 39 -15.27 4.92 23.00
C ALA A 39 -13.89 5.35 22.46
N ASP A 40 -13.36 6.48 22.96
CA ASP A 40 -12.04 6.98 22.59
C ASP A 40 -10.89 6.15 23.19
N TYR A 41 -11.11 5.48 24.32
CA TYR A 41 -10.13 4.59 24.93
C TYR A 41 -10.08 3.20 24.27
N GLU A 42 -11.18 2.69 23.71
CA GLU A 42 -11.21 1.35 23.12
C GLU A 42 -10.60 1.28 21.71
N LEU A 43 -10.78 2.28 20.84
CA LEU A 43 -10.22 2.26 19.48
C LEU A 43 -8.72 2.56 19.43
N ALA A 44 -8.24 3.44 20.31
CA ALA A 44 -6.83 3.83 20.36
C ALA A 44 -5.92 2.71 20.90
N ASP A 45 -6.41 1.89 21.84
CA ASP A 45 -5.63 0.79 22.40
C ASP A 45 -5.69 -0.50 21.55
N VAL A 46 -6.73 -0.70 20.75
CA VAL A 46 -6.80 -1.80 19.76
C VAL A 46 -5.81 -1.61 18.60
N VAL A 47 -5.43 -0.37 18.28
CA VAL A 47 -4.52 -0.03 17.16
C VAL A 47 -3.06 0.16 17.62
N LYS A 48 -2.79 0.27 18.93
CA LYS A 48 -1.42 0.20 19.43
C LYS A 48 -0.90 -1.22 19.25
N VAL A 49 -0.11 -1.43 18.21
CA VAL A 49 0.68 -2.65 18.04
C VAL A 49 1.73 -2.68 19.14
N HIS A 50 1.35 -3.15 20.32
CA HIS A 50 2.31 -3.62 21.30
C HIS A 50 2.99 -4.84 20.67
N PRO A 51 4.34 -4.87 20.61
CA PRO A 51 5.01 -6.03 20.05
C PRO A 51 4.57 -7.27 20.85
N ILE A 52 4.04 -8.28 20.15
CA ILE A 52 3.44 -9.49 20.74
C ILE A 52 4.47 -10.29 21.57
N TYR A 53 5.76 -9.94 21.46
CA TYR A 53 6.90 -10.44 22.23
C TYR A 53 7.89 -9.29 22.47
N ASP A 54 8.76 -9.41 23.49
CA ASP A 54 9.94 -8.54 23.59
C ASP A 54 10.73 -8.65 22.26
N PRO A 55 10.79 -7.58 21.44
CA PRO A 55 11.37 -7.67 20.11
C PRO A 55 12.84 -8.08 20.15
N LEU A 56 13.54 -7.88 21.27
CA LEU A 56 14.93 -8.28 21.46
C LEU A 56 15.11 -9.80 21.64
N ASN A 57 14.08 -10.53 22.04
CA ASN A 57 14.11 -11.97 22.30
C ASN A 57 13.51 -12.82 21.16
N TRP A 58 13.20 -12.20 20.03
CA TRP A 58 12.67 -12.90 18.85
C TRP A 58 13.78 -13.66 18.09
N PRO A 59 13.62 -14.96 17.80
CA PRO A 59 14.56 -15.70 16.96
C PRO A 59 14.72 -15.02 15.59
N MET A 60 15.96 -14.77 15.15
CA MET A 60 16.29 -13.99 13.95
C MET A 60 16.12 -12.46 14.06
N PHE A 61 16.03 -11.88 15.26
CA PHE A 61 16.01 -10.41 15.44
C PHE A 61 17.14 -9.72 14.67
N ASP A 62 18.40 -10.16 14.85
CA ASP A 62 19.55 -9.53 14.19
C ASP A 62 19.46 -9.57 12.66
N PHE A 63 19.00 -10.70 12.11
CA PHE A 63 18.79 -10.84 10.67
C PHE A 63 17.68 -9.90 10.19
N ARG A 64 16.50 -9.94 10.83
CA ARG A 64 15.38 -9.04 10.50
C ARG A 64 15.81 -7.59 10.62
N TYR A 65 16.49 -7.20 11.68
CA TYR A 65 16.92 -5.83 11.92
C TYR A 65 17.93 -5.37 10.86
N LYS A 66 18.91 -6.22 10.52
CA LYS A 66 19.92 -5.93 9.49
C LYS A 66 19.32 -5.78 8.09
N TYR A 67 18.29 -6.55 7.76
CA TYR A 67 17.68 -6.56 6.41
C TYR A 67 16.29 -5.92 6.35
N ARG A 68 15.84 -5.26 7.42
CA ARG A 68 14.48 -4.72 7.58
C ARG A 68 14.05 -3.79 6.45
N GLU A 69 14.98 -3.04 5.88
CA GLU A 69 14.69 -2.10 4.81
C GLU A 69 14.35 -2.83 3.51
N TYR A 70 15.08 -3.89 3.17
CA TYR A 70 14.77 -4.73 2.02
C TYR A 70 13.45 -5.49 2.22
N MET A 71 13.18 -5.95 3.45
CA MET A 71 11.90 -6.58 3.79
C MET A 71 10.73 -5.59 3.67
N ALA A 72 10.92 -4.33 4.09
CA ALA A 72 9.93 -3.28 3.96
C ALA A 72 9.67 -2.90 2.50
N GLU A 73 10.70 -2.86 1.65
CA GLU A 73 10.53 -2.68 0.20
C GLU A 73 9.81 -3.85 -0.45
N PHE A 74 10.15 -5.10 -0.08
CA PHE A 74 9.45 -6.29 -0.58
C PHE A 74 7.96 -6.26 -0.23
N TRP A 75 7.63 -6.09 1.05
CA TRP A 75 6.23 -6.11 1.51
C TRP A 75 5.46 -4.85 1.10
N GLY A 76 6.10 -3.69 1.05
CA GLY A 76 5.49 -2.48 0.53
C GLY A 76 5.14 -2.64 -0.95
N THR A 77 6.07 -3.12 -1.78
CA THR A 77 5.77 -3.36 -3.20
C THR A 77 4.76 -4.49 -3.37
N PHE A 78 4.79 -5.52 -2.52
CA PHE A 78 3.74 -6.55 -2.50
C PHE A 78 2.36 -5.92 -2.30
N ILE A 79 2.19 -5.08 -1.28
CA ILE A 79 0.90 -4.42 -0.98
C ILE A 79 0.46 -3.50 -2.12
N LEU A 80 1.40 -2.73 -2.70
CA LEU A 80 1.12 -1.87 -3.85
C LEU A 80 0.53 -2.68 -5.01
N ILE A 81 1.16 -3.79 -5.37
CA ILE A 81 0.74 -4.62 -6.51
C ILE A 81 -0.49 -5.46 -6.17
N PHE A 82 -0.61 -5.96 -4.95
CA PHE A 82 -1.77 -6.71 -4.50
C PHE A 82 -3.06 -5.89 -4.66
N PHE A 83 -3.07 -4.63 -4.21
CA PHE A 83 -4.22 -3.74 -4.38
C PHE A 83 -4.35 -3.22 -5.80
N GLY A 84 -3.24 -2.82 -6.43
CA GLY A 84 -3.23 -2.27 -7.78
C GLY A 84 -3.70 -3.27 -8.85
N ASP A 85 -3.07 -4.43 -8.94
CA ASP A 85 -3.50 -5.48 -9.86
C ASP A 85 -4.86 -6.06 -9.41
N GLY A 86 -5.14 -6.06 -8.10
CA GLY A 86 -6.41 -6.56 -7.55
C GLY A 86 -7.63 -5.79 -8.03
N VAL A 87 -7.55 -4.45 -8.06
CA VAL A 87 -8.64 -3.65 -8.62
C VAL A 87 -8.77 -3.85 -10.12
N VAL A 88 -7.67 -4.05 -10.85
CA VAL A 88 -7.72 -4.35 -12.30
C VAL A 88 -8.35 -5.72 -12.53
N ALA A 89 -7.95 -6.75 -11.79
CA ALA A 89 -8.51 -8.10 -11.88
C ALA A 89 -10.01 -8.08 -11.59
N SER A 90 -10.42 -7.45 -10.48
CA SER A 90 -11.82 -7.28 -10.10
C SER A 90 -12.62 -6.61 -11.21
N THR A 91 -12.11 -5.53 -11.78
CA THR A 91 -12.73 -4.82 -12.91
C THR A 91 -12.82 -5.67 -14.17
N THR A 92 -11.78 -6.40 -14.51
CA THR A 92 -11.70 -7.17 -15.75
C THR A 92 -12.69 -8.34 -15.74
N VAL A 93 -12.77 -9.09 -14.64
CA VAL A 93 -13.59 -10.31 -14.59
C VAL A 93 -15.03 -10.05 -14.15
N ASN A 94 -15.30 -8.97 -13.41
CA ASN A 94 -16.65 -8.64 -12.96
C ASN A 94 -17.41 -7.80 -14.00
N THR A 95 -17.97 -8.49 -15.00
CA THR A 95 -18.72 -7.84 -16.10
C THR A 95 -20.10 -7.32 -15.70
N THR A 96 -20.58 -7.62 -14.49
CA THR A 96 -21.93 -7.25 -14.02
C THR A 96 -21.97 -5.95 -13.21
N ASN A 97 -20.81 -5.45 -12.75
CA ASN A 97 -20.74 -4.28 -11.89
C ASN A 97 -20.22 -3.05 -12.66
N ALA A 98 -21.12 -2.09 -12.94
CA ALA A 98 -20.79 -0.86 -13.66
C ALA A 98 -19.85 0.09 -12.89
N ALA A 99 -19.74 -0.05 -11.56
CA ALA A 99 -18.81 0.74 -10.74
C ALA A 99 -17.33 0.40 -11.00
N SER A 100 -17.05 -0.70 -11.69
CA SER A 100 -15.70 -1.22 -11.93
C SER A 100 -14.93 -0.47 -13.05
N GLY A 101 -15.30 0.75 -13.43
CA GLY A 101 -14.66 1.46 -14.54
C GLY A 101 -13.20 1.88 -14.29
N TYR A 102 -12.60 2.58 -15.26
CA TYR A 102 -11.22 3.09 -15.17
C TYR A 102 -10.97 3.97 -13.93
N LEU A 103 -11.99 4.69 -13.45
CA LEU A 103 -11.91 5.48 -12.21
C LEU A 103 -11.69 4.60 -10.97
N ALA A 104 -12.33 3.43 -10.90
CA ALA A 104 -12.11 2.50 -9.80
C ALA A 104 -10.68 1.96 -9.82
N ILE A 105 -10.16 1.63 -11.02
CA ILE A 105 -8.76 1.21 -11.20
C ILE A 105 -7.82 2.29 -10.66
N THR A 106 -7.92 3.53 -11.16
CA THR A 106 -7.00 4.59 -10.73
C THR A 106 -7.11 4.89 -9.24
N PHE A 107 -8.33 4.87 -8.68
CA PHE A 107 -8.56 5.07 -7.26
C PHE A 107 -7.93 3.95 -6.42
N GLY A 108 -8.13 2.69 -6.82
CA GLY A 108 -7.55 1.53 -6.17
C GLY A 108 -6.02 1.53 -6.20
N TRP A 109 -5.40 1.92 -7.32
CA TRP A 109 -3.94 2.10 -7.40
C TRP A 109 -3.43 3.18 -6.44
N GLY A 110 -4.12 4.33 -6.36
CA GLY A 110 -3.76 5.41 -5.44
C GLY A 110 -3.85 5.02 -3.97
N ILE A 111 -4.97 4.39 -3.57
CA ILE A 111 -5.17 3.91 -2.20
C ILE A 111 -4.21 2.77 -1.87
N GLY A 112 -3.98 1.84 -2.80
CA GLY A 112 -3.01 0.75 -2.66
C GLY A 112 -1.60 1.26 -2.38
N LEU A 113 -1.17 2.31 -3.09
CA LEU A 113 0.11 2.96 -2.82
C LEU A 113 0.15 3.62 -1.45
N ALA A 114 -0.91 4.33 -1.04
CA ALA A 114 -0.95 4.93 0.29
C ALA A 114 -0.79 3.88 1.40
N MET A 115 -1.49 2.74 1.30
CA MET A 115 -1.38 1.63 2.26
C MET A 115 0.02 1.02 2.25
N ALA A 116 0.59 0.79 1.06
CA ALA A 116 1.95 0.28 0.92
C ALA A 116 3.00 1.19 1.58
N LEU A 117 2.83 2.51 1.46
CA LEU A 117 3.70 3.51 2.06
C LEU A 117 3.54 3.55 3.58
N TYR A 118 2.33 3.43 4.12
CA TYR A 118 2.14 3.28 5.57
C TYR A 118 2.89 2.07 6.14
N CYS A 119 2.96 0.95 5.40
CA CYS A 119 3.66 -0.25 5.84
C CYS A 119 5.20 -0.16 5.75
N SER A 120 5.75 0.68 4.85
CA SER A 120 7.17 0.61 4.46
C SER A 120 7.96 1.88 4.72
N MET A 121 7.33 3.06 4.62
CA MET A 121 8.01 4.35 4.61
C MET A 121 8.84 4.61 5.87
N GLY A 122 8.30 4.26 7.04
CA GLY A 122 8.99 4.45 8.33
C GLY A 122 10.22 3.56 8.54
N ILE A 123 10.45 2.56 7.68
CA ILE A 123 11.57 1.63 7.79
C ILE A 123 12.56 1.81 6.64
N SER A 124 12.11 1.74 5.38
CA SER A 124 12.98 1.79 4.19
C SER A 124 13.06 3.14 3.51
N GLY A 125 12.18 4.08 3.87
CA GLY A 125 11.87 5.27 3.09
C GLY A 125 10.72 5.07 2.10
N GLY A 126 10.23 3.84 1.92
CA GLY A 126 9.06 3.53 1.09
C GLY A 126 9.27 3.89 -0.37
N HIS A 127 10.40 3.51 -0.96
CA HIS A 127 10.67 3.83 -2.36
C HIS A 127 9.71 3.08 -3.27
N LEU A 128 9.57 1.77 -3.05
CA LEU A 128 8.67 0.83 -3.71
C LEU A 128 8.76 0.82 -5.25
N ASN A 129 9.80 1.45 -5.78
CA ASN A 129 9.96 1.82 -7.17
C ASN A 129 11.47 1.92 -7.50
N PRO A 130 11.98 1.13 -8.47
CA PRO A 130 13.35 1.20 -8.91
C PRO A 130 13.79 2.58 -9.40
N ALA A 131 12.91 3.31 -10.10
CA ALA A 131 13.20 4.64 -10.61
C ALA A 131 13.35 5.67 -9.48
N VAL A 132 12.50 5.62 -8.45
CA VAL A 132 12.62 6.45 -7.24
C VAL A 132 13.91 6.13 -6.50
N THR A 133 14.22 4.84 -6.31
CA THR A 133 15.43 4.38 -5.63
C THR A 133 16.69 4.86 -6.33
N PHE A 134 16.74 4.69 -7.65
CA PHE A 134 17.87 5.08 -8.47
C PHE A 134 18.04 6.60 -8.51
N ALA A 135 16.96 7.36 -8.76
CA ALA A 135 17.04 8.81 -8.82
C ALA A 135 17.48 9.42 -7.49
N ASN A 136 16.97 8.92 -6.35
CA ASN A 136 17.47 9.35 -5.03
C ASN A 136 18.98 9.07 -4.85
N ALA A 137 19.50 7.97 -5.39
CA ALA A 137 20.94 7.69 -5.34
C ALA A 137 21.75 8.64 -6.25
N VAL A 138 21.24 8.98 -7.43
CA VAL A 138 21.84 9.97 -8.36
C VAL A 138 22.01 11.33 -7.69
N PHE A 139 21.00 11.78 -6.94
CA PHE A 139 21.05 13.07 -6.22
C PHE A 139 21.68 12.98 -4.82
N GLY A 140 22.37 11.89 -4.49
CA GLY A 140 23.07 11.73 -3.21
C GLY A 140 22.18 11.60 -1.98
N LYS A 141 20.88 11.36 -2.16
CA LYS A 141 19.88 11.15 -1.10
C LYS A 141 19.78 9.70 -0.64
N PHE A 142 20.38 8.76 -1.38
CA PHE A 142 20.36 7.33 -1.05
C PHE A 142 21.68 6.63 -1.39
N SER A 143 22.04 5.60 -0.61
CA SER A 143 23.31 4.89 -0.80
C SER A 143 23.28 3.97 -2.02
N TRP A 144 24.19 4.18 -2.96
CA TRP A 144 24.38 3.32 -4.14
C TRP A 144 24.56 1.83 -3.80
N ARG A 145 25.20 1.51 -2.67
CA ARG A 145 25.41 0.12 -2.22
C ARG A 145 24.10 -0.62 -1.96
N LYS A 146 23.03 0.11 -1.62
CA LYS A 146 21.71 -0.47 -1.29
C LYS A 146 20.81 -0.60 -2.52
N VAL A 147 21.08 0.15 -3.59
CA VAL A 147 20.23 0.23 -4.78
C VAL A 147 19.91 -1.15 -5.38
N PRO A 148 20.90 -2.06 -5.64
CA PRO A 148 20.58 -3.36 -6.22
C PRO A 148 19.67 -4.21 -5.34
N GLY A 149 19.89 -4.18 -4.02
CA GLY A 149 19.06 -4.93 -3.07
C GLY A 149 17.64 -4.38 -2.96
N TYR A 150 17.45 -3.06 -3.01
CA TYR A 150 16.12 -2.45 -3.07
C TYR A 150 15.38 -2.84 -4.34
N ILE A 151 16.02 -2.73 -5.51
CA ILE A 151 15.42 -3.11 -6.79
C ILE A 151 15.03 -4.59 -6.80
N LEU A 152 15.90 -5.47 -6.32
CA LEU A 152 15.60 -6.90 -6.21
C LEU A 152 14.40 -7.16 -5.28
N ALA A 153 14.38 -6.54 -4.10
CA ALA A 153 13.28 -6.69 -3.14
C ALA A 153 11.94 -6.22 -3.74
N GLN A 154 11.92 -5.08 -4.42
CA GLN A 154 10.74 -4.53 -5.09
C GLN A 154 10.24 -5.48 -6.18
N LEU A 155 11.13 -5.96 -7.06
CA LEU A 155 10.78 -6.88 -8.14
C LEU A 155 10.20 -8.20 -7.61
N LEU A 156 10.82 -8.77 -6.57
CA LEU A 156 10.34 -9.99 -5.94
C LEU A 156 8.98 -9.77 -5.24
N GLY A 157 8.82 -8.65 -4.54
CA GLY A 157 7.54 -8.29 -3.90
C GLY A 157 6.41 -8.17 -4.92
N ALA A 158 6.68 -7.51 -6.04
CA ALA A 158 5.74 -7.36 -7.14
C ALA A 158 5.37 -8.70 -7.79
N PHE A 159 6.36 -9.56 -8.07
CA PHE A 159 6.14 -10.90 -8.61
C PHE A 159 5.27 -11.76 -7.68
N VAL A 160 5.59 -11.79 -6.38
CA VAL A 160 4.87 -12.59 -5.38
C VAL A 160 3.44 -12.08 -5.17
N ALA A 161 3.21 -10.77 -5.26
CA ALA A 161 1.87 -10.20 -5.21
C ALA A 161 1.02 -10.64 -6.41
N ALA A 162 1.56 -10.56 -7.63
CA ALA A 162 0.86 -11.01 -8.83
C ALA A 162 0.50 -12.50 -8.76
N ALA A 163 1.44 -13.36 -8.32
CA ALA A 163 1.20 -14.79 -8.14
C ALA A 163 0.13 -15.08 -7.08
N THR A 164 0.19 -14.39 -5.93
CA THR A 164 -0.81 -14.51 -4.86
C THR A 164 -2.20 -14.11 -5.36
N LEU A 165 -2.28 -12.98 -6.07
CA LEU A 165 -3.54 -12.45 -6.60
C LEU A 165 -4.14 -13.36 -7.68
N TYR A 166 -3.31 -13.95 -8.54
CA TYR A 166 -3.77 -14.98 -9.48
C TYR A 166 -4.42 -16.16 -8.76
N GLY A 167 -3.85 -16.61 -7.64
CA GLY A 167 -4.44 -17.65 -6.81
C GLY A 167 -5.84 -17.27 -6.29
N ILE A 168 -6.04 -16.00 -5.90
CA ILE A 168 -7.35 -15.50 -5.44
C ILE A 168 -8.38 -15.48 -6.57
N TYR A 169 -7.99 -15.07 -7.78
CA TYR A 169 -8.90 -14.87 -8.91
C TYR A 169 -8.96 -16.05 -9.89
N LYS A 170 -8.26 -17.16 -9.63
CA LYS A 170 -8.09 -18.27 -10.58
C LYS A 170 -9.40 -18.73 -11.22
N ASP A 171 -10.38 -19.06 -10.39
CA ASP A 171 -11.68 -19.57 -10.83
C ASP A 171 -12.50 -18.49 -11.55
N GLN A 172 -12.43 -17.24 -11.09
CA GLN A 172 -13.13 -16.12 -11.75
C GLN A 172 -12.57 -15.83 -13.13
N PHE A 173 -11.26 -15.97 -13.31
CA PHE A 173 -10.68 -15.91 -14.64
C PHE A 173 -11.12 -17.08 -15.51
N ASP A 174 -11.19 -18.32 -15.00
CA ASP A 174 -11.69 -19.46 -15.78
C ASP A 174 -13.14 -19.27 -16.22
N VAL A 175 -13.98 -18.68 -15.37
CA VAL A 175 -15.34 -18.27 -15.74
C VAL A 175 -15.31 -17.21 -16.84
N PHE A 176 -14.38 -16.25 -16.76
CA PHE A 176 -14.28 -15.13 -17.70
C PHE A 176 -13.79 -15.55 -19.10
N ASP A 177 -12.73 -16.36 -19.16
CA ASP A 177 -12.01 -16.73 -20.39
C ASP A 177 -12.18 -18.21 -20.81
N GLY A 178 -12.98 -18.99 -20.08
CA GLY A 178 -13.23 -20.41 -20.36
C GLY A 178 -12.04 -21.32 -20.02
N GLY A 179 -11.09 -20.83 -19.20
CA GLY A 179 -9.84 -21.51 -18.89
C GLY A 179 -8.76 -21.33 -19.95
N ASN A 180 -9.03 -20.56 -21.01
CA ASN A 180 -8.09 -20.31 -22.10
C ASN A 180 -7.43 -18.94 -21.95
N ARG A 181 -6.23 -18.93 -21.36
CA ARG A 181 -5.50 -17.70 -21.03
C ARG A 181 -4.98 -17.01 -22.27
N GLN A 182 -5.42 -15.76 -22.46
CA GLN A 182 -5.03 -14.91 -23.57
C GLN A 182 -4.42 -13.62 -23.02
N LEU A 183 -3.32 -13.16 -23.62
CA LEU A 183 -2.73 -11.90 -23.21
C LEU A 183 -3.65 -10.72 -23.54
N MET A 184 -4.16 -10.70 -24.78
CA MET A 184 -4.97 -9.62 -25.36
C MET A 184 -6.17 -10.18 -26.11
N GLY A 185 -7.11 -9.29 -26.47
CA GLY A 185 -8.37 -9.64 -27.14
C GLY A 185 -9.57 -9.48 -26.22
N ASP A 186 -10.75 -9.92 -26.68
CA ASP A 186 -12.02 -9.73 -25.95
C ASP A 186 -12.03 -10.39 -24.56
N LYS A 187 -11.25 -11.46 -24.41
CA LYS A 187 -11.04 -12.20 -23.16
C LYS A 187 -9.60 -12.10 -22.65
N GLY A 188 -8.85 -11.11 -23.13
CA GLY A 188 -7.47 -10.88 -22.73
C GLY A 188 -7.38 -10.43 -21.27
N THR A 189 -6.54 -11.10 -20.49
CA THR A 189 -6.31 -10.81 -19.06
C THR A 189 -4.87 -10.35 -18.79
N GLY A 190 -4.08 -10.09 -19.82
CA GLY A 190 -2.70 -9.62 -19.71
C GLY A 190 -2.55 -8.26 -19.05
N GLY A 191 -3.52 -7.36 -19.26
CA GLY A 191 -3.54 -6.01 -18.69
C GLY A 191 -3.74 -5.94 -17.17
N VAL A 192 -4.11 -7.06 -16.53
CA VAL A 192 -4.18 -7.17 -15.07
C VAL A 192 -2.79 -7.04 -14.44
N TRP A 193 -1.78 -7.64 -15.08
CA TRP A 193 -0.47 -7.83 -14.48
C TRP A 193 0.49 -6.70 -14.82
N CYS A 194 0.55 -6.32 -16.10
CA CYS A 194 1.53 -5.35 -16.57
C CYS A 194 0.93 -4.47 -17.66
N THR A 195 1.57 -3.34 -17.92
CA THR A 195 1.02 -2.34 -18.82
C THR A 195 1.38 -2.62 -20.27
N TYR A 196 0.51 -2.16 -21.17
CA TYR A 196 0.72 -2.22 -22.61
C TYR A 196 0.25 -0.90 -23.20
N ALA A 197 0.94 -0.41 -24.24
CA ALA A 197 0.49 0.75 -24.98
C ALA A 197 -0.90 0.51 -25.54
N LYS A 198 -1.76 1.53 -25.46
CA LYS A 198 -3.07 1.49 -26.13
C LYS A 198 -2.86 1.39 -27.64
N GLU A 199 -3.77 0.68 -28.32
CA GLU A 199 -3.79 0.57 -29.78
C GLU A 199 -3.75 1.96 -30.43
N GLY A 200 -2.93 2.09 -31.48
CA GLY A 200 -2.68 3.37 -32.16
C GLY A 200 -1.55 4.21 -31.56
N ASN A 201 -1.07 3.92 -30.34
CA ASN A 201 0.02 4.68 -29.75
C ASN A 201 1.40 4.12 -30.15
N GLY A 202 2.25 4.99 -30.69
CA GLY A 202 3.62 4.65 -31.07
C GLY A 202 4.57 4.51 -29.87
N LYS A 203 5.68 3.79 -30.05
CA LYS A 203 6.69 3.60 -28.98
C LYS A 203 7.29 4.92 -28.48
N PHE A 204 7.52 5.88 -29.37
CA PHE A 204 8.06 7.19 -28.99
C PHE A 204 7.14 7.94 -28.03
N PHE A 205 5.86 8.10 -28.37
CA PHE A 205 4.90 8.78 -27.51
C PHE A 205 4.57 7.99 -26.24
N SER A 206 4.67 6.66 -26.29
CA SER A 206 4.60 5.83 -25.07
C SER A 206 5.77 6.11 -24.13
N ALA A 207 7.00 6.13 -24.66
CA ALA A 207 8.19 6.46 -23.89
C ALA A 207 8.12 7.87 -23.31
N TRP A 208 7.69 8.85 -24.12
CA TRP A 208 7.46 10.22 -23.67
C TRP A 208 6.45 10.29 -22.52
N SER A 209 5.34 9.55 -22.62
CA SER A 209 4.33 9.49 -21.55
C SER A 209 4.92 8.95 -20.24
N GLU A 210 5.66 7.84 -20.28
CA GLU A 210 6.31 7.27 -19.08
C GLU A 210 7.36 8.20 -18.47
N ILE A 211 8.15 8.90 -19.30
CA ILE A 211 9.11 9.93 -18.85
C ILE A 211 8.37 11.05 -18.12
N VAL A 212 7.36 11.65 -18.76
CA VAL A 212 6.64 12.81 -18.22
C VAL A 212 5.87 12.44 -16.96
N ASN A 213 5.15 11.33 -16.96
CA ASN A 213 4.38 10.90 -15.79
C ASN A 213 5.29 10.60 -14.59
N THR A 214 6.44 9.97 -14.82
CA THR A 214 7.40 9.71 -13.73
C THR A 214 8.12 10.99 -13.28
N ALA A 215 8.36 11.94 -14.18
CA ALA A 215 8.88 13.25 -13.81
C ALA A 215 7.90 14.04 -12.93
N VAL A 216 6.61 14.07 -13.30
CA VAL A 216 5.55 14.66 -12.48
C VAL A 216 5.47 13.97 -11.12
N LEU A 217 5.54 12.64 -11.08
CA LEU A 217 5.56 11.87 -9.84
C LEU A 217 6.67 12.36 -8.89
N LEU A 218 7.94 12.37 -9.34
CA LEU A 218 9.06 12.74 -8.47
C LEU A 218 9.10 14.24 -8.15
N PHE A 219 8.73 15.10 -9.09
CA PHE A 219 8.63 16.54 -8.87
C PHE A 219 7.63 16.87 -7.75
N VAL A 220 6.44 16.26 -7.80
CA VAL A 220 5.40 16.51 -6.78
C VAL A 220 5.76 15.81 -5.47
N ILE A 221 6.31 14.59 -5.47
CA ILE A 221 6.79 13.91 -4.24
C ILE A 221 7.77 14.80 -3.48
N TYR A 222 8.75 15.38 -4.17
CA TYR A 222 9.72 16.28 -3.54
C TYR A 222 9.07 17.56 -3.03
N SER A 223 8.10 18.11 -3.77
CA SER A 223 7.35 19.30 -3.36
C SER A 223 6.51 19.08 -2.09
N ILE A 224 5.75 17.97 -2.03
CA ILE A 224 4.89 17.67 -0.87
C ILE A 224 5.66 17.15 0.35
N GLY A 225 6.90 16.69 0.15
CA GLY A 225 7.80 16.24 1.21
C GLY A 225 8.72 17.33 1.76
N ASP A 226 8.79 18.52 1.16
CA ASP A 226 9.70 19.58 1.58
C ASP A 226 9.11 20.45 2.70
N ASP A 227 9.76 20.41 3.86
CA ASP A 227 9.42 21.22 5.05
C ASP A 227 9.56 22.75 4.88
N ARG A 228 10.10 23.20 3.75
CA ARG A 228 10.15 24.63 3.36
C ARG A 228 8.94 25.09 2.55
N LEU A 229 8.15 24.16 2.01
CA LEU A 229 6.93 24.44 1.24
C LEU A 229 5.68 24.25 2.12
N THR A 230 4.58 23.81 1.52
CA THR A 230 3.36 23.34 2.20
C THR A 230 3.36 21.81 2.25
N PRO A 231 4.16 21.19 3.14
CA PRO A 231 4.30 19.74 3.18
C PRO A 231 3.04 19.04 3.69
N ALA A 232 2.79 17.83 3.18
CA ALA A 232 1.73 16.94 3.66
C ALA A 232 2.14 16.23 4.96
N LYS A 233 2.51 17.00 6.00
CA LYS A 233 2.95 16.45 7.31
C LYS A 233 1.93 15.47 7.86
N ASN A 234 2.39 14.32 8.36
CA ASN A 234 1.57 13.21 8.88
C ASN A 234 0.61 12.53 7.86
N HIS A 235 0.48 13.08 6.65
CA HIS A 235 -0.41 12.59 5.60
C HIS A 235 0.33 12.25 4.29
N LEU A 236 1.67 12.19 4.35
CA LEU A 236 2.52 12.00 3.17
C LEU A 236 2.15 10.74 2.37
N PRO A 237 1.91 9.55 2.99
CA PRO A 237 1.42 8.38 2.25
C PRO A 237 0.12 8.62 1.46
N ILE A 238 -0.86 9.29 2.07
CA ILE A 238 -2.15 9.60 1.43
C ILE A 238 -1.94 10.59 0.27
N ALA A 239 -1.15 11.65 0.48
CA ALA A 239 -0.87 12.64 -0.55
C ALA A 239 -0.17 12.03 -1.77
N ILE A 240 0.77 11.11 -1.55
CA ILE A 240 1.44 10.36 -2.64
C ILE A 240 0.45 9.43 -3.35
N GLY A 241 -0.45 8.77 -2.62
CA GLY A 241 -1.52 7.97 -3.21
C GLY A 241 -2.46 8.80 -4.09
N LEU A 242 -2.87 9.97 -3.63
CA LEU A 242 -3.70 10.91 -4.40
C LEU A 242 -2.98 11.44 -5.65
N LEU A 243 -1.66 11.64 -5.58
CA LEU A 243 -0.85 11.99 -6.74
C LEU A 243 -0.89 10.89 -7.80
N VAL A 244 -0.73 9.62 -7.41
CA VAL A 244 -0.82 8.50 -8.37
C VAL A 244 -2.23 8.34 -8.93
N PHE A 245 -3.26 8.53 -8.10
CA PHE A 245 -4.64 8.61 -8.57
C PHE A 245 -4.84 9.71 -9.63
N ALA A 246 -4.29 10.90 -9.40
CA ALA A 246 -4.36 12.02 -10.34
C ALA A 246 -3.64 11.70 -11.67
N ILE A 247 -2.40 11.20 -11.60
CA ILE A 247 -1.63 10.78 -12.80
C ILE A 247 -2.42 9.73 -13.60
N GLY A 248 -2.95 8.71 -12.91
CA GLY A 248 -3.74 7.66 -13.53
C GLY A 248 -4.95 8.20 -14.30
N ASN A 249 -5.72 9.12 -13.71
CA ASN A 249 -6.90 9.70 -14.37
C ASN A 249 -6.56 10.65 -15.51
N CYS A 250 -5.46 11.40 -15.41
CA CYS A 250 -5.14 12.44 -16.38
C CYS A 250 -4.41 11.89 -17.62
N THR A 251 -3.48 10.97 -17.44
CA THR A 251 -2.57 10.55 -18.52
C THR A 251 -2.43 9.03 -18.64
N GLY A 252 -3.03 8.28 -17.72
CA GLY A 252 -2.82 6.85 -17.63
C GLY A 252 -3.42 6.01 -18.75
N TRP A 253 -4.43 6.49 -19.47
CA TRP A 253 -5.11 5.75 -20.53
C TRP A 253 -4.17 5.34 -21.69
N VAL A 254 -3.11 6.12 -21.92
CA VAL A 254 -2.24 5.97 -23.09
C VAL A 254 -1.27 4.79 -22.95
N THR A 255 -0.70 4.60 -21.75
CA THR A 255 0.35 3.60 -21.46
C THR A 255 0.09 2.73 -20.26
N GLY A 256 -0.99 2.98 -19.51
CA GLY A 256 -1.25 2.36 -18.21
C GLY A 256 -0.47 2.97 -17.04
N TYR A 257 0.15 4.15 -17.23
CA TYR A 257 0.90 4.91 -16.22
C TYR A 257 1.80 4.01 -15.37
N ALA A 258 2.69 3.24 -16.00
CA ALA A 258 3.49 2.27 -15.26
C ALA A 258 4.32 2.96 -14.18
N ILE A 259 5.04 4.04 -14.54
CA ILE A 259 5.80 4.99 -13.69
C ILE A 259 6.75 4.36 -12.64
N ASN A 260 6.88 3.03 -12.68
CA ASN A 260 7.52 2.20 -11.70
C ASN A 260 7.95 0.89 -12.38
N PRO A 261 9.26 0.68 -12.60
CA PRO A 261 9.75 -0.52 -13.24
C PRO A 261 9.42 -1.82 -12.50
N ALA A 262 9.33 -1.81 -11.16
CA ALA A 262 8.97 -3.02 -10.40
C ALA A 262 7.50 -3.38 -10.56
N ARG A 263 6.63 -2.36 -10.61
CA ARG A 263 5.18 -2.50 -10.84
C ARG A 263 4.84 -3.14 -12.17
N ASP A 264 5.69 -2.96 -13.17
CA ASP A 264 5.49 -3.56 -14.48
C ASP A 264 6.27 -4.86 -14.62
N PHE A 265 7.59 -4.84 -14.39
CA PHE A 265 8.47 -5.95 -14.72
C PHE A 265 8.23 -7.18 -13.85
N GLY A 266 8.00 -7.03 -12.54
CA GLY A 266 7.76 -8.15 -11.63
C GLY A 266 6.52 -8.98 -12.05
N PRO A 267 5.33 -8.36 -12.15
CA PRO A 267 4.13 -9.03 -12.63
C PRO A 267 4.22 -9.47 -14.09
N ARG A 268 4.99 -8.77 -14.94
CA ARG A 268 5.26 -9.21 -16.33
C ARG A 268 6.03 -10.52 -16.37
N VAL A 269 7.03 -10.70 -15.50
CA VAL A 269 7.73 -11.98 -15.37
C VAL A 269 6.76 -13.06 -14.91
N PHE A 270 5.91 -12.79 -13.91
CA PHE A 270 4.87 -13.72 -13.48
C PHE A 270 3.93 -14.11 -14.63
N SER A 271 3.48 -13.14 -15.42
CA SER A 271 2.51 -13.39 -16.49
C SER A 271 3.06 -14.25 -17.63
N THR A 272 4.38 -14.44 -17.74
CA THR A 272 4.96 -15.42 -18.69
C THR A 272 4.59 -16.87 -18.35
N ILE A 273 4.29 -17.16 -17.09
CA ILE A 273 3.78 -18.47 -16.66
C ILE A 273 2.40 -18.71 -17.28
N LEU A 274 1.62 -17.65 -17.51
CA LEU A 274 0.25 -17.71 -18.03
C LEU A 274 0.19 -17.63 -19.55
N TYR A 275 1.06 -16.83 -20.18
CA TYR A 275 0.97 -16.46 -21.60
C TYR A 275 2.26 -16.75 -22.39
N GLY A 276 3.19 -17.52 -21.84
CA GLY A 276 4.48 -17.80 -22.48
C GLY A 276 5.32 -16.54 -22.70
N SER A 277 5.93 -16.40 -23.88
CA SER A 277 6.81 -15.25 -24.19
C SER A 277 6.07 -13.96 -24.55
N GLU A 278 4.75 -14.01 -24.77
CA GLU A 278 3.97 -12.87 -25.27
C GLU A 278 4.11 -11.59 -24.42
N PRO A 279 4.16 -11.63 -23.07
CA PRO A 279 4.34 -10.42 -22.27
C PRO A 279 5.59 -9.60 -22.61
N PHE A 280 6.62 -10.23 -23.19
CA PHE A 280 7.87 -9.58 -23.59
C PHE A 280 7.99 -9.33 -25.10
N THR A 281 7.15 -9.93 -25.94
CA THR A 281 7.17 -9.75 -27.39
C THR A 281 6.05 -8.84 -27.91
N TYR A 282 4.93 -8.75 -27.18
CA TYR A 282 3.77 -7.94 -27.56
C TYR A 282 4.12 -6.44 -27.71
N GLY A 283 3.41 -5.76 -28.62
CA GLY A 283 3.64 -4.35 -28.93
C GLY A 283 5.03 -4.07 -29.51
N GLY A 284 5.64 -5.07 -30.15
CA GLY A 284 7.01 -4.99 -30.64
C GLY A 284 8.01 -4.83 -29.50
N HIS A 285 7.94 -5.70 -28.50
CA HIS A 285 8.75 -5.61 -27.28
C HIS A 285 8.46 -4.35 -26.44
N TYR A 286 7.19 -4.03 -26.21
CA TYR A 286 6.81 -2.83 -25.46
C TYR A 286 7.43 -2.75 -24.06
N PHE A 287 7.73 -3.90 -23.43
CA PHE A 287 8.21 -4.01 -22.04
C PHE A 287 9.38 -3.08 -21.68
N TRP A 288 10.27 -2.75 -22.63
CA TRP A 288 11.43 -1.90 -22.34
C TRP A 288 11.00 -0.46 -21.97
N VAL A 289 9.83 0.00 -22.46
CA VAL A 289 9.30 1.33 -22.19
C VAL A 289 9.02 1.52 -20.69
N PRO A 290 8.10 0.77 -20.05
CA PRO A 290 7.85 0.91 -18.62
C PRO A 290 9.02 0.41 -17.75
N THR A 291 9.95 -0.38 -18.30
CA THR A 291 11.13 -0.83 -17.57
C THR A 291 12.17 0.29 -17.45
N PHE A 292 12.47 1.02 -18.53
CA PHE A 292 13.63 1.93 -18.55
C PHE A 292 13.26 3.42 -18.55
N MET A 293 12.14 3.80 -19.17
CA MET A 293 11.77 5.22 -19.31
C MET A 293 11.43 5.91 -17.99
N PRO A 294 10.86 5.23 -16.98
CA PRO A 294 10.66 5.83 -15.66
C PRO A 294 11.95 6.32 -15.00
N PHE A 295 13.12 5.69 -15.23
CA PHE A 295 14.38 6.17 -14.66
C PHE A 295 14.75 7.57 -15.15
N VAL A 296 14.57 7.82 -16.45
CA VAL A 296 14.80 9.13 -17.07
C VAL A 296 13.84 10.16 -16.49
N GLY A 297 12.56 9.81 -16.41
CA GLY A 297 11.53 10.67 -15.81
C GLY A 297 11.83 11.01 -14.35
N ALA A 298 12.19 10.02 -13.53
CA ALA A 298 12.48 10.24 -12.11
C ALA A 298 13.66 11.20 -11.90
N ILE A 299 14.74 11.07 -12.67
CA ILE A 299 15.87 12.01 -12.63
C ILE A 299 15.42 13.42 -13.03
N LEU A 300 14.68 13.53 -14.14
CA LEU A 300 14.18 14.81 -14.63
C LEU A 300 13.26 15.49 -13.61
N GLY A 301 12.36 14.75 -12.96
CA GLY A 301 11.45 15.28 -11.96
C GLY A 301 12.17 15.89 -10.76
N ILE A 302 13.16 15.17 -10.20
CA ILE A 302 13.98 15.69 -9.10
C ILE A 302 14.81 16.91 -9.57
N PHE A 303 15.40 16.84 -10.77
CA PHE A 303 16.18 17.95 -11.34
C PHE A 303 15.33 19.22 -11.46
N VAL A 304 14.15 19.12 -12.07
CA VAL A 304 13.24 20.26 -12.28
C VAL A 304 12.81 20.85 -10.93
N TYR A 305 12.48 20.02 -9.95
CA TYR A 305 12.17 20.50 -8.60
C TYR A 305 13.37 21.25 -7.98
N GLN A 306 14.58 20.68 -8.06
CA GLN A 306 15.77 21.30 -7.49
C GLN A 306 16.12 22.64 -8.15
N PHE A 307 15.94 22.74 -9.47
CA PHE A 307 16.31 23.91 -10.23
C PHE A 307 15.28 25.05 -10.09
N PHE A 308 13.99 24.73 -10.10
CA PHE A 308 12.93 25.76 -10.20
C PHE A 308 12.16 26.02 -8.90
N ILE A 309 12.09 25.04 -7.99
CA ILE A 309 11.18 25.11 -6.83
C ILE A 309 11.92 25.19 -5.50
N LEU A 310 13.09 24.55 -5.40
CA LEU A 310 13.85 24.42 -4.16
C LEU A 310 14.02 25.78 -3.45
N PRO A 311 13.37 25.99 -2.29
CA PRO A 311 13.46 27.26 -1.59
C PRO A 311 14.86 27.46 -0.99
N GLU A 312 15.25 28.72 -0.81
CA GLU A 312 16.49 29.08 -0.15
C GLU A 312 16.63 28.38 1.22
N PRO A 313 17.86 28.02 1.64
CA PRO A 313 18.09 27.48 2.97
C PRO A 313 17.53 28.45 4.02
N LYS A 314 16.78 27.94 5.01
CA LYS A 314 16.41 28.75 6.17
C LYS A 314 17.70 29.27 6.79
N ALA A 315 17.87 30.60 6.89
CA ALA A 315 19.00 31.21 7.56
C ALA A 315 19.17 30.54 8.93
N LYS A 316 20.41 30.15 9.28
CA LYS A 316 20.70 29.66 10.62
C LYS A 316 20.24 30.76 11.59
N LYS A 317 19.34 30.41 12.51
CA LYS A 317 19.08 31.29 13.65
C LYS A 317 20.42 31.41 14.39
N GLU A 318 21.01 32.59 14.35
CA GLU A 318 22.16 32.96 15.18
C GLU A 318 21.80 32.90 16.66
#